data_AF-A0A1I7FH08-F1
#
_entry.id   AF-A0A1I7FH08-F1
#
_cell.length_a   1.000
_cell.length_b   1.000
_cell.length_c   1.000
_cell.angle_alpha   90.00
_cell.angle_beta   90.00
_cell.angle_gamma   90.00
#
_symmetry.space_group_name_H-M   'P 1'
#
loop_
_entity.id
_entity.type
_entity.pdbx_description
1 polymer ?
#
loop_
_entity_poly.entity_id
_entity_poly.type
_entity_poly.pdbx_seq_one_letter_code
_entity_poly.pdbx_strand_id
1 'polypeptide(L)'
;MEIIVTAFCSLLGVLLGSGIIQFFVNRKDKKAEDLKNDKYEELRKEFQKELNEREGTGELRHKESKTIIEQMNVAYQKDFKELKDAIVKLTDNDTKITDSIQKMSDKQELMAESLLGLSHDKIISTTDKIAMRGAITIKEQATLDSMYKPYSSLGGNGHCKKAMEYVAKLSVVSDEEARRRDAELRLGS
;
A
#
# COMPACT_ATOMS: atom_id res chain seq x y z
N MET A 1 1.23 -14.37 -5.10
CA MET A 1 0.10 -13.83 -4.32
C MET A 1 -0.21 -14.62 -3.02
N GLU A 2 0.64 -15.57 -2.59
CA GLU A 2 0.42 -16.35 -1.35
C GLU A 2 1.10 -15.75 -0.09
N ILE A 3 1.99 -14.77 -0.25
CA ILE A 3 2.75 -14.19 0.87
C ILE A 3 1.93 -13.11 1.62
N ILE A 4 1.01 -12.43 0.93
CA ILE A 4 0.24 -11.30 1.50
C ILE A 4 -0.94 -11.79 2.37
N VAL A 5 -1.58 -12.90 1.98
CA VAL A 5 -2.68 -13.52 2.77
C VAL A 5 -2.15 -14.13 4.07
N THR A 6 -0.93 -14.67 4.04
CA THR A 6 -0.28 -15.27 5.22
C THR A 6 0.16 -14.21 6.24
N ALA A 7 0.57 -13.02 5.78
CA ALA A 7 0.99 -11.91 6.66
C ALA A 7 -0.19 -11.20 7.34
N PHE A 8 -1.37 -11.14 6.70
CA PHE A 8 -2.54 -10.47 7.27
C PHE A 8 -3.21 -11.30 8.38
N CYS A 9 -3.13 -12.63 8.31
CA CYS A 9 -3.62 -13.53 9.35
C CYS A 9 -2.71 -13.60 10.59
N SER A 10 -1.42 -13.31 10.45
CA SER A 10 -0.45 -13.41 11.56
C SER A 10 -0.45 -12.18 12.48
N LEU A 11 -0.87 -11.00 12.02
CA LEU A 11 -0.94 -9.80 12.86
C LEU A 11 -2.23 -9.69 13.69
N LEU A 12 -3.35 -10.21 13.17
CA LEU A 12 -4.65 -10.22 13.86
C LEU A 12 -4.81 -11.39 14.84
N GLY A 13 -4.04 -12.48 14.67
CA GLY A 13 -4.11 -13.68 15.51
C GLY A 13 -3.46 -13.55 16.89
N VAL A 14 -2.67 -12.51 17.15
CA VAL A 14 -1.87 -12.38 18.39
C VAL A 14 -2.63 -11.67 19.53
N LEU A 15 -3.68 -10.90 19.23
CA LEU A 15 -4.35 -10.07 20.25
C LEU A 15 -5.71 -10.57 20.73
N LEU A 16 -6.42 -11.41 19.97
CA LEU A 16 -7.71 -11.98 20.40
C LEU A 16 -7.88 -13.41 19.88
N GLY A 17 -7.55 -14.39 20.72
CA GLY A 17 -8.10 -15.76 20.65
C GLY A 17 -8.03 -16.46 19.29
N SER A 18 -6.83 -16.87 18.88
CA SER A 18 -6.56 -17.64 17.65
C SER A 18 -7.45 -18.88 17.48
N GLY A 19 -7.91 -19.51 18.57
CA GLY A 19 -8.75 -20.70 18.50
C GLY A 19 -10.20 -20.47 18.02
N ILE A 20 -10.83 -19.35 18.37
CA ILE A 20 -12.26 -19.15 18.07
C ILE A 20 -12.44 -18.70 16.63
N ILE A 21 -11.56 -17.84 16.11
CA ILE A 21 -11.63 -17.36 14.73
C ILE A 21 -11.25 -18.48 13.75
N GLN A 22 -10.19 -19.27 14.00
CA GLN A 22 -9.90 -20.47 13.20
C GLN A 22 -11.02 -21.51 13.28
N PHE A 23 -11.69 -21.68 14.43
CA PHE A 23 -12.83 -22.57 14.57
C PHE A 23 -14.05 -22.10 13.76
N PHE A 24 -14.35 -20.79 13.73
CA PHE A 24 -15.48 -20.26 12.97
C PHE A 24 -15.22 -20.18 11.46
N VAL A 25 -13.99 -19.92 11.03
CA VAL A 25 -13.60 -19.97 9.60
C VAL A 25 -13.63 -21.42 9.10
N ASN A 26 -12.97 -22.37 9.78
CA ASN A 26 -13.06 -23.80 9.42
C ASN A 26 -14.48 -24.36 9.46
N ARG A 27 -15.34 -23.91 10.39
CA ARG A 27 -16.73 -24.38 10.47
C ARG A 27 -17.62 -23.81 9.37
N LYS A 28 -17.33 -22.60 8.86
CA LYS A 28 -18.03 -22.03 7.70
C LYS A 28 -17.62 -22.72 6.41
N ASP A 29 -16.34 -23.02 6.24
CA ASP A 29 -15.84 -23.74 5.06
C ASP A 29 -16.35 -25.19 5.05
N LYS A 30 -16.26 -25.89 6.19
CA LYS A 30 -16.77 -27.27 6.31
C LYS A 30 -18.29 -27.37 6.14
N LYS A 31 -19.08 -26.45 6.72
CA LYS A 31 -20.53 -26.42 6.47
C LYS A 31 -20.89 -26.09 5.02
N ALA A 32 -20.13 -25.22 4.35
CA ALA A 32 -20.38 -24.88 2.95
C ALA A 32 -20.02 -26.05 2.01
N GLU A 33 -19.02 -26.85 2.38
CA GLU A 33 -18.58 -28.04 1.64
C GLU A 33 -19.50 -29.24 1.90
N ASP A 34 -19.88 -29.49 3.16
CA ASP A 34 -20.84 -30.53 3.56
C ASP A 34 -22.23 -30.26 2.94
N LEU A 35 -22.71 -29.01 2.95
CA LEU A 35 -24.01 -28.63 2.35
C LEU A 35 -24.00 -28.70 0.82
N LYS A 36 -22.84 -28.49 0.17
CA LYS A 36 -22.69 -28.70 -1.28
C LYS A 36 -22.74 -30.18 -1.62
N ASN A 37 -22.08 -31.04 -0.83
CA ASN A 37 -22.07 -32.49 -1.04
C ASN A 37 -23.43 -33.14 -0.79
N ASP A 38 -24.13 -32.76 0.28
CA ASP A 38 -25.46 -33.29 0.59
C ASP A 38 -26.48 -32.95 -0.50
N LYS A 39 -26.46 -31.70 -0.99
CA LYS A 39 -27.36 -31.25 -2.05
C LYS A 39 -27.03 -31.89 -3.40
N TYR A 40 -25.76 -32.19 -3.67
CA TYR A 40 -25.35 -32.92 -4.87
C TYR A 40 -25.79 -34.38 -4.83
N GLU A 41 -25.66 -35.05 -3.69
CA GLU A 41 -26.08 -36.44 -3.50
C GLU A 41 -27.61 -36.61 -3.52
N GLU A 42 -28.34 -35.63 -3.00
CA GLU A 42 -29.81 -35.62 -3.06
C GLU A 42 -30.31 -35.44 -4.51
N LEU A 43 -29.74 -34.49 -5.25
CA LEU A 43 -30.03 -34.28 -6.67
C LEU A 43 -29.66 -35.51 -7.51
N ARG A 44 -28.55 -36.18 -7.17
CA ARG A 44 -28.10 -37.41 -7.84
C ARG A 44 -29.08 -38.57 -7.63
N LYS A 45 -29.64 -38.70 -6.42
CA LYS A 45 -30.64 -39.72 -6.09
C LYS A 45 -31.97 -39.47 -6.79
N GLU A 46 -32.43 -38.21 -6.86
CA GLU A 46 -33.62 -37.84 -7.64
C GLU A 46 -33.43 -38.15 -9.12
N PHE A 47 -32.28 -37.79 -9.70
CA PHE A 47 -31.98 -38.05 -11.10
C PHE A 47 -31.93 -39.56 -11.41
N GLN A 48 -31.35 -40.36 -10.52
CA GLN A 48 -31.28 -41.81 -10.67
C GLN A 48 -32.65 -42.49 -10.54
N LYS A 49 -33.51 -41.96 -9.67
CA LYS A 49 -34.89 -42.42 -9.50
C LYS A 49 -35.74 -42.13 -10.76
N GLU A 50 -35.61 -40.94 -11.33
CA GLU A 50 -36.28 -40.58 -12.58
C GLU A 50 -35.81 -41.44 -13.78
N LEU A 51 -34.55 -41.87 -13.80
CA LEU A 51 -34.02 -42.77 -14.82
C LEU A 51 -34.63 -44.17 -14.73
N ASN A 52 -34.77 -44.72 -13.52
CA ASN A 52 -35.31 -46.06 -13.28
C ASN A 52 -36.82 -46.16 -13.57
N GLU A 53 -37.57 -45.05 -13.46
CA GLU A 53 -39.01 -45.03 -13.71
C GLU A 53 -39.38 -44.92 -15.21
N ARG A 54 -38.41 -44.73 -16.12
CA ARG A 54 -38.66 -44.35 -17.53
C ARG A 54 -38.21 -45.36 -18.61
N GLU A 55 -37.89 -46.60 -18.26
CA GLU A 55 -37.25 -47.58 -19.15
C GLU A 55 -38.05 -48.05 -20.41
N GLY A 56 -39.33 -47.70 -20.58
CA GLY A 56 -40.15 -48.19 -21.71
C GLY A 56 -40.06 -47.40 -23.04
N THR A 57 -39.30 -46.30 -23.11
CA THR A 57 -39.30 -45.37 -24.27
C THR A 57 -37.91 -44.77 -24.56
N GLY A 58 -36.87 -45.49 -24.12
CA GLY A 58 -35.57 -44.93 -23.73
C GLY A 58 -34.62 -44.54 -24.85
N GLU A 59 -34.67 -45.14 -26.04
CA GLU A 59 -33.58 -45.00 -27.03
C GLU A 59 -33.48 -43.60 -27.67
N LEU A 60 -34.61 -43.01 -28.09
CA LEU A 60 -34.67 -41.64 -28.65
C LEU A 60 -34.36 -40.58 -27.58
N ARG A 61 -34.93 -40.72 -26.37
CA ARG A 61 -34.69 -39.81 -25.25
C ARG A 61 -33.29 -39.90 -24.68
N HIS A 62 -32.65 -41.07 -24.72
CA HIS A 62 -31.27 -41.25 -24.32
C HIS A 62 -30.30 -40.58 -25.29
N LYS A 63 -30.59 -40.64 -26.61
CA LYS A 63 -29.87 -39.86 -27.63
C LYS A 63 -30.00 -38.36 -27.39
N GLU A 64 -31.22 -37.85 -27.19
CA GLU A 64 -31.46 -36.42 -26.92
C GLU A 64 -30.78 -35.95 -25.62
N SER A 65 -30.87 -36.75 -24.55
CA SER A 65 -30.20 -36.44 -23.27
C SER A 65 -28.68 -36.41 -23.42
N LYS A 66 -28.11 -37.36 -24.17
CA LYS A 66 -26.66 -37.41 -24.44
C LYS A 66 -26.21 -36.18 -25.24
N THR A 67 -26.99 -35.74 -26.22
CA THR A 67 -26.73 -34.52 -26.98
C THR A 67 -26.77 -33.27 -26.10
N ILE A 68 -27.75 -33.17 -25.18
CA ILE A 68 -27.86 -32.04 -24.25
C ILE A 68 -26.66 -31.98 -23.30
N ILE A 69 -26.26 -33.14 -22.73
CA ILE A 69 -25.10 -33.24 -21.84
C ILE A 69 -23.81 -32.84 -22.58
N GLU A 70 -23.64 -33.28 -23.83
CA GLU A 70 -22.48 -32.91 -24.65
C GLU A 70 -22.42 -31.39 -24.90
N GLN A 71 -23.56 -30.79 -25.27
CA GLN A 71 -23.68 -29.35 -25.49
C GLN A 71 -23.39 -28.56 -24.21
N MET A 72 -23.92 -29.01 -23.07
CA MET A 72 -23.63 -28.42 -21.77
C MET A 72 -22.14 -28.50 -21.45
N ASN A 73 -21.50 -29.65 -21.62
CA ASN A 73 -20.07 -29.81 -21.38
C ASN A 73 -19.22 -28.87 -22.24
N VAL A 74 -19.56 -28.71 -23.52
CA VAL A 74 -18.89 -27.76 -24.42
C VAL A 74 -19.04 -26.32 -23.92
N ALA A 75 -20.24 -25.92 -23.48
CA ALA A 75 -20.49 -24.60 -22.92
C ALA A 75 -19.69 -24.37 -21.62
N TYR A 76 -19.70 -25.34 -20.70
CA TYR A 76 -18.93 -25.27 -19.45
C TYR A 76 -17.42 -25.13 -19.70
N GLN A 77 -16.87 -25.89 -20.65
CA GLN A 77 -15.45 -25.81 -21.01
C GLN A 77 -15.09 -24.45 -21.61
N LYS A 78 -15.99 -23.88 -22.42
CA LYS A 78 -15.81 -22.55 -22.99
C LYS A 78 -15.79 -21.48 -21.90
N ASP A 79 -16.80 -21.46 -21.03
CA ASP A 79 -16.92 -20.45 -19.97
C ASP A 79 -15.76 -20.57 -18.97
N PHE A 80 -15.34 -21.80 -18.63
CA PHE A 80 -14.18 -22.04 -17.77
C PHE A 80 -12.89 -21.48 -18.37
N LYS A 81 -12.71 -21.63 -19.69
CA LYS A 81 -11.56 -21.05 -20.41
C LYS A 81 -11.60 -19.52 -20.37
N GLU A 82 -12.75 -18.90 -20.66
CA GLU A 82 -12.90 -17.44 -20.63
C GLU A 82 -12.61 -16.87 -19.23
N LEU A 83 -13.10 -17.54 -18.19
CA LEU A 83 -12.82 -17.18 -16.80
C LEU A 83 -11.32 -17.29 -16.48
N LYS A 84 -10.67 -18.38 -16.91
CA LYS A 84 -9.22 -18.57 -16.70
C LYS A 84 -8.41 -17.48 -17.38
N ASP A 85 -8.74 -17.15 -18.62
CA ASP A 85 -8.06 -16.10 -19.38
C ASP A 85 -8.24 -14.72 -18.73
N ALA A 86 -9.42 -14.44 -18.16
CA ALA A 86 -9.67 -13.22 -17.39
C ALA A 86 -8.82 -13.15 -16.11
N ILE A 87 -8.71 -14.25 -15.35
CA ILE A 87 -7.88 -14.32 -14.14
C ILE A 87 -6.40 -14.06 -14.44
N VAL A 88 -5.88 -14.62 -15.54
CA VAL A 88 -4.49 -14.38 -15.96
C VAL A 88 -4.26 -12.89 -16.25
N LYS A 89 -5.17 -12.25 -17.01
CA LYS A 89 -5.07 -10.81 -17.30
C LYS A 89 -5.12 -9.94 -16.04
N LEU A 90 -5.96 -10.28 -15.08
CA LEU A 90 -6.02 -9.58 -13.80
C LEU A 90 -4.71 -9.73 -13.02
N THR A 91 -4.15 -10.93 -12.97
CA THR A 91 -2.88 -11.22 -12.30
C THR A 91 -1.72 -10.43 -12.90
N ASP A 92 -1.67 -10.32 -14.24
CA ASP A 92 -0.66 -9.52 -14.94
C ASP A 92 -0.79 -8.03 -14.60
N ASN A 93 -2.02 -7.53 -14.50
CA ASN A 93 -2.28 -6.14 -14.13
C ASN A 93 -1.89 -5.86 -12.68
N ASP A 94 -2.20 -6.76 -11.74
CA ASP A 94 -1.80 -6.65 -10.34
C ASP A 94 -0.27 -6.59 -10.19
N THR A 95 0.45 -7.39 -10.99
CA THR A 95 1.92 -7.37 -11.03
C THR A 95 2.44 -6.01 -11.51
N LYS A 96 1.89 -5.49 -12.62
CA LYS A 96 2.27 -4.17 -13.16
C LYS A 96 1.97 -3.02 -12.20
N ILE A 97 0.85 -3.08 -11.49
CA ILE A 97 0.47 -2.09 -10.48
C ILE A 97 1.48 -2.13 -9.33
N THR A 98 1.83 -3.33 -8.85
CA THR A 98 2.81 -3.51 -7.77
C THR A 98 4.16 -2.93 -8.14
N ASP A 99 4.66 -3.23 -9.34
CA ASP A 99 5.93 -2.68 -9.85
C ASP A 99 5.90 -1.15 -9.96
N SER A 100 4.75 -0.61 -10.37
CA SER A 100 4.57 0.84 -10.51
C SER A 100 4.54 1.53 -9.15
N ILE A 101 3.87 0.94 -8.16
CA ILE A 101 3.86 1.42 -6.77
C ILE A 101 5.28 1.41 -6.21
N GLN A 102 6.05 0.35 -6.42
CA GLN A 102 7.43 0.28 -5.95
C GLN A 102 8.29 1.39 -6.57
N LYS A 103 8.25 1.55 -7.89
CA LYS A 103 8.98 2.62 -8.59
C LYS A 103 8.60 4.02 -8.12
N MET A 104 7.31 4.24 -7.80
CA MET A 104 6.84 5.51 -7.23
C MET A 104 7.39 5.72 -5.81
N SER A 105 7.40 4.68 -4.98
CA SER A 105 7.97 4.71 -3.63
C SER A 105 9.46 5.04 -3.67
N ASP A 106 10.25 4.35 -4.50
CA ASP A 106 11.69 4.59 -4.63
C ASP A 106 11.97 6.04 -5.08
N LYS A 107 11.17 6.54 -6.03
CA LYS A 107 11.28 7.93 -6.48
C LYS A 107 10.94 8.94 -5.37
N GLN A 108 9.92 8.65 -4.55
CA GLN A 108 9.55 9.51 -3.43
C GLN A 108 10.64 9.55 -2.36
N GLU A 109 11.29 8.42 -2.08
CA GLU A 109 12.43 8.34 -1.16
C GLU A 109 13.60 9.19 -1.66
N LEU A 110 14.00 9.03 -2.93
CA LEU A 110 15.04 9.85 -3.54
C LEU A 110 14.71 11.36 -3.53
N MET A 111 13.45 11.71 -3.75
CA MET A 111 13.00 13.11 -3.64
C MET A 111 13.11 13.63 -2.21
N ALA A 112 12.74 12.82 -1.21
CA ALA A 112 12.87 13.19 0.20
C ALA A 112 14.32 13.39 0.61
N GLU A 113 15.24 12.51 0.19
CA GLU A 113 16.68 12.65 0.42
C GLU A 113 17.25 13.92 -0.24
N SER A 114 16.85 14.19 -1.48
CA SER A 114 17.26 15.41 -2.17
C SER A 114 16.77 16.68 -1.45
N LEU A 115 15.50 16.70 -1.02
CA LEU A 115 14.93 17.81 -0.25
C LEU A 115 15.60 17.99 1.11
N LEU A 116 15.98 16.91 1.78
CA LEU A 116 16.79 16.94 3.01
C LEU A 116 18.14 17.61 2.76
N GLY A 117 18.84 17.22 1.68
CA GLY A 117 20.13 17.80 1.31
C GLY A 117 20.04 19.31 1.03
N LEU A 118 19.04 19.72 0.25
CA LEU A 118 18.80 21.14 -0.07
C LEU A 118 18.42 21.95 1.19
N SER A 119 17.56 21.39 2.03
CA SER A 119 17.15 22.03 3.28
C SER A 119 18.33 22.17 4.23
N HIS A 120 19.17 21.14 4.35
CA HIS A 120 20.39 21.17 5.15
C HIS A 120 21.32 22.30 4.68
N ASP A 121 21.68 22.33 3.39
CA ASP A 121 22.55 23.36 2.83
C ASP A 121 22.00 24.78 3.08
N LYS A 122 20.70 24.96 2.86
CA LYS A 122 20.07 26.26 3.04
C LYS A 122 20.00 26.70 4.50
N ILE A 123 19.68 25.79 5.43
CA ILE A 123 19.68 26.09 6.86
C ILE A 123 21.08 26.48 7.29
N ILE A 124 22.10 25.65 7.01
CA ILE A 124 23.50 25.90 7.42
C ILE A 124 24.02 27.22 6.85
N SER A 125 23.91 27.44 5.53
CA SER A 125 24.38 28.68 4.90
C SER A 125 23.67 29.94 5.41
N THR A 126 22.42 29.81 5.87
CA THR A 126 21.67 30.92 6.45
C THR A 126 22.09 31.15 7.90
N THR A 127 22.19 30.09 8.70
CA THR A 127 22.63 30.18 10.10
C THR A 127 24.06 30.67 10.21
N ASP A 128 24.95 30.29 9.29
CA ASP A 128 26.35 30.73 9.28
C ASP A 128 26.45 32.24 9.05
N LYS A 129 25.68 32.78 8.10
CA LYS A 129 25.60 34.24 7.86
C LYS A 129 25.10 34.98 9.09
N ILE A 130 24.02 34.49 9.69
CA ILE A 130 23.44 35.07 10.90
C ILE A 130 24.44 34.99 12.07
N ALA A 131 25.16 33.87 12.18
CA ALA A 131 26.17 33.64 13.21
C ALA A 131 27.35 34.60 13.08
N MET A 132 27.86 34.80 11.86
CA MET A 132 28.92 35.77 11.57
C MET A 132 28.47 37.20 11.90
N ARG A 133 27.22 37.54 11.59
CA ARG A 133 26.62 38.85 11.94
C ARG A 133 26.41 39.03 13.45
N GLY A 134 26.30 37.94 14.19
CA GLY A 134 26.07 37.95 15.65
C GLY A 134 24.69 38.45 16.07
N ALA A 135 23.74 38.57 15.13
CA ALA A 135 22.37 39.02 15.40
C ALA A 135 21.40 38.47 14.35
N ILE A 136 20.16 38.27 14.76
CA ILE A 136 19.08 37.69 13.94
C ILE A 136 17.90 38.65 13.86
N THR A 137 17.16 38.65 12.75
CA THR A 137 15.88 39.37 12.66
C THR A 137 14.70 38.43 12.92
N ILE A 138 13.56 38.98 13.32
CA ILE A 138 12.32 38.21 13.52
C ILE A 138 11.94 37.44 12.24
N LYS A 139 12.14 38.07 11.08
CA LYS A 139 11.84 37.47 9.78
C LYS A 139 12.74 36.27 9.48
N GLU A 140 14.02 36.38 9.77
CA GLU A 140 14.97 35.28 9.56
C GLU A 140 14.70 34.12 10.52
N GLN A 141 14.35 34.42 11.77
CA GLN A 141 13.94 33.41 12.75
C GLN A 141 12.72 32.62 12.26
N ALA A 142 11.65 33.32 11.85
CA ALA A 142 10.46 32.68 11.30
C ALA A 142 10.76 31.87 10.03
N THR A 143 11.67 32.36 9.18
CA THR A 143 12.10 31.66 7.97
C THR A 143 12.83 30.36 8.34
N LEU A 144 13.80 30.43 9.25
CA LEU A 144 14.54 29.26 9.72
C LEU A 144 13.63 28.23 10.38
N ASP A 145 12.66 28.64 11.19
CA ASP A 145 11.69 27.72 11.81
C ASP A 145 10.84 27.01 10.76
N SER A 146 10.39 27.75 9.73
CA SER A 146 9.59 27.18 8.64
C SER A 146 10.38 26.15 7.80
N MET A 147 11.70 26.27 7.74
CA MET A 147 12.58 25.34 7.04
C MET A 147 13.01 24.16 7.93
N TYR A 148 13.31 24.42 9.20
CA TYR A 148 13.81 23.41 10.13
C TYR A 148 12.72 22.39 10.51
N LYS A 149 11.46 22.82 10.64
CA LYS A 149 10.35 21.91 10.97
C LYS A 149 10.19 20.76 9.96
N PRO A 150 10.01 21.01 8.64
CA PRO A 150 9.92 19.93 7.67
C PRO A 150 11.23 19.14 7.55
N TYR A 151 12.39 19.80 7.64
CA TYR A 151 13.69 19.12 7.66
C TYR A 151 13.80 18.11 8.80
N SER A 152 13.44 18.50 10.02
CA SER A 152 13.46 17.62 11.18
C SER A 152 12.47 16.47 11.04
N SER A 153 11.26 16.73 10.53
CA SER A 153 10.25 15.69 10.29
C SER A 153 10.67 14.66 9.24
N LEU A 154 11.51 15.05 8.27
CA LEU A 154 12.05 14.16 7.25
C LEU A 154 13.24 13.32 7.73
N GLY A 155 13.65 13.40 9.01
CA GLY A 155 14.80 12.67 9.54
C GLY A 155 16.12 13.44 9.52
N GLY A 156 16.04 14.78 9.55
CA GLY A 156 17.19 15.68 9.61
C GLY A 156 18.20 15.35 10.72
N ASN A 157 19.46 15.69 10.48
CA ASN A 157 20.58 15.36 11.36
C ASN A 157 20.72 16.35 12.54
N GLY A 158 21.59 15.98 13.50
CA GLY A 158 21.87 16.82 14.67
C GLY A 158 22.68 18.10 14.38
N HIS A 159 23.20 18.29 13.16
CA HIS A 159 24.02 19.46 12.83
C HIS A 159 23.17 20.72 12.71
N CYS A 160 22.10 20.67 11.89
CA CYS A 160 21.16 21.79 11.76
C CYS A 160 20.49 22.14 13.10
N LYS A 161 20.24 21.14 13.96
CA LYS A 161 19.71 21.38 15.31
C LYS A 161 20.62 22.30 16.14
N LYS A 162 21.93 22.02 16.17
CA LYS A 162 22.91 22.86 16.87
C LYS A 162 23.00 24.27 16.30
N ALA A 163 22.95 24.38 14.98
CA ALA A 163 22.95 25.68 14.31
C ALA A 163 21.72 26.52 14.68
N MET A 164 20.53 25.91 14.70
CA MET A 164 19.28 26.53 15.18
C MET A 164 19.37 26.96 16.64
N GLU A 165 19.88 26.10 17.52
CA GLU A 165 20.08 26.41 18.94
C GLU A 165 21.08 27.55 19.18
N TYR A 166 22.09 27.68 18.31
CA TYR A 166 23.06 28.77 18.37
C TYR A 166 22.40 30.10 17.99
N VAL A 167 21.75 30.17 16.83
CA VAL A 167 21.15 31.43 16.35
C VAL A 167 19.99 31.89 17.23
N ALA A 168 19.29 30.97 17.90
CA ALA A 168 18.25 31.28 18.88
C ALA A 168 18.75 32.06 20.10
N LYS A 169 20.07 32.04 20.37
CA LYS A 169 20.69 32.78 21.49
C LYS A 169 21.16 34.18 21.11
N LEU A 170 21.14 34.51 19.82
CA LEU A 170 21.62 35.81 19.33
C LEU A 170 20.61 36.93 19.64
N SER A 171 21.10 38.16 19.73
CA SER A 171 20.24 39.32 19.91
C SER A 171 19.34 39.53 18.70
N VAL A 172 18.06 39.81 18.95
CA VAL A 172 17.12 40.17 17.89
C VAL A 172 17.30 41.65 17.51
N VAL A 173 17.50 41.93 16.23
CA VAL A 173 17.70 43.29 15.69
C VAL A 173 16.69 43.60 14.57
N SER A 174 16.59 44.87 14.21
CA SER A 174 15.79 45.30 13.05
C SER A 174 16.44 44.86 11.74
N ASP A 175 15.64 44.75 10.67
CA ASP A 175 16.14 44.44 9.32
C ASP A 175 17.19 45.46 8.85
N GLU A 176 17.04 46.73 9.24
CA GLU A 176 18.00 47.78 8.86
C GLU A 176 19.34 47.60 9.58
N GLU A 177 19.32 47.33 10.88
CA GLU A 177 20.53 47.08 11.65
C GLU A 177 21.24 45.81 11.18
N ALA A 178 20.48 44.76 10.83
CA ALA A 178 21.04 43.55 10.25
C ALA A 178 21.75 43.84 8.91
N ARG A 179 21.12 44.61 8.01
CA ARG A 179 21.73 45.03 6.74
C ARG A 179 22.99 45.85 6.95
N ARG A 180 23.00 46.77 7.92
CA ARG A 180 24.17 47.57 8.26
C ARG A 180 25.36 46.70 8.66
N ARG A 181 25.15 45.76 9.59
CA ARG A 181 26.20 44.81 10.03
C ARG A 181 26.68 43.91 8.89
N ASP A 182 25.76 43.44 8.04
CA ASP A 182 26.12 42.66 6.85
C ASP A 182 26.96 43.46 5.85
N ALA A 183 26.72 44.77 5.73
CA ALA A 183 27.52 45.65 4.88
C ALA A 183 28.92 45.88 5.47
N GLU A 184 29.01 46.12 6.78
CA GLU A 184 30.26 46.28 7.53
C GLU A 184 31.16 45.04 7.38
N LEU A 185 30.59 43.83 7.51
CA LEU A 185 31.32 42.58 7.34
C LEU A 185 31.91 42.40 5.92
N ARG A 186 31.21 42.88 4.88
CA ARG A 186 31.70 42.81 3.49
C ARG A 186 32.82 43.81 3.19
N LEU A 187 32.86 44.93 3.89
CA LEU A 187 33.88 45.97 3.71
C LEU A 187 35.15 45.69 4.52
N GLY A 188 35.05 44.87 5.57
CA GLY A 188 36.17 44.46 6.42
C GLY A 188 36.84 43.13 6.04
N SER A 189 36.33 42.42 5.04
CA SER A 189 36.85 41.14 4.52
C SER A 189 37.61 41.32 3.20
#